data_AF-A0A2M8DFK1-F1
#
_entry.id   AF-A0A2M8DFK1-F1
#
_cell.length_a   1.000
_cell.length_b   1.000
_cell.length_c   1.000
_cell.angle_alpha   90.00
_cell.angle_beta   90.00
_cell.angle_gamma   90.00
#
_symmetry.space_group_name_H-M   'P 1'
#
loop_
_entity.id
_entity.type
_entity.pdbx_description
1 polymer ?
#
loop_
_entity_poly.entity_id
_entity_poly.type
_entity_poly.pdbx_seq_one_letter_code
_entity_poly.pdbx_strand_id
1 'polypeptide(L)'
;MGQVLFTFSNAGSAAASITDVYFDDGSLLSIASISSSAGVSFTHLANPANLPGGNNASPPFQTTQGFSADSNPSVSQNGVDQSAEFLAITFDLQSGKSFVDVVNNLATGALRIGLHVQAFADGQSESFVNVPVPEPTSLALIGSVLAGLGLVARRRRG
;
A
#
# COMPACT_ATOMS: atom_id res chain seq x y z
N MET A 1 3.21 20.25 -7.71
CA MET A 1 3.07 19.36 -6.53
C MET A 1 3.51 17.97 -6.96
N GLY A 2 4.04 17.15 -6.04
CA GLY A 2 4.45 15.78 -6.35
C GLY A 2 3.24 14.85 -6.40
N GLN A 3 3.31 13.79 -7.20
CA GLN A 3 2.29 12.74 -7.25
C GLN A 3 2.94 11.36 -7.12
N VAL A 4 2.16 10.40 -6.63
CA VAL A 4 2.55 8.99 -6.58
C VAL A 4 1.39 8.12 -7.08
N LEU A 5 1.72 7.09 -7.86
CA LEU A 5 0.77 6.12 -8.36
C LEU A 5 0.90 4.82 -7.58
N PHE A 6 -0.21 4.32 -7.06
CA PHE A 6 -0.35 2.97 -6.53
C PHE A 6 -1.08 2.10 -7.54
N THR A 7 -0.52 0.95 -7.89
CA THR A 7 -1.14 -0.03 -8.77
C THR A 7 -1.40 -1.31 -8.02
N PHE A 8 -2.63 -1.80 -8.09
CA PHE A 8 -3.10 -3.02 -7.45
C PHE A 8 -3.46 -4.03 -8.52
N SER A 9 -2.97 -5.26 -8.36
CA SER A 9 -3.24 -6.40 -9.23
C SER A 9 -3.42 -7.64 -8.37
N ASN A 10 -4.32 -8.56 -8.74
CA ASN A 10 -4.42 -9.85 -8.07
C ASN A 10 -3.55 -10.90 -8.77
N ALA A 11 -2.42 -11.24 -8.14
CA ALA A 11 -1.50 -12.27 -8.64
C ALA A 11 -1.72 -13.64 -7.97
N GLY A 12 -2.72 -13.77 -7.09
CA GLY A 12 -3.04 -15.02 -6.41
C GLY A 12 -3.65 -16.06 -7.34
N SER A 13 -3.46 -17.35 -7.03
CA SER A 13 -4.10 -18.46 -7.75
C SER A 13 -5.45 -18.86 -7.17
N ALA A 14 -5.78 -18.39 -5.95
CA ALA A 14 -7.06 -18.61 -5.32
C ALA A 14 -8.11 -17.65 -5.89
N ALA A 15 -9.37 -18.08 -5.93
CA ALA A 15 -10.49 -17.18 -6.19
C ALA A 15 -10.50 -16.07 -5.14
N ALA A 16 -10.38 -14.84 -5.58
CA ALA A 16 -10.36 -13.63 -4.77
C ALA A 16 -10.53 -12.42 -5.69
N SER A 17 -11.19 -11.37 -5.21
CA SER A 17 -11.29 -10.09 -5.91
C SER A 17 -11.07 -8.96 -4.93
N ILE A 18 -10.14 -8.05 -5.24
CA ILE A 18 -9.93 -6.83 -4.46
C ILE A 18 -11.09 -5.89 -4.79
N THR A 19 -11.99 -5.66 -3.84
CA THR A 19 -13.17 -4.80 -4.04
C THR A 19 -12.99 -3.42 -3.47
N ASP A 20 -12.13 -3.27 -2.46
CA ASP A 20 -11.91 -1.99 -1.80
C ASP A 20 -10.44 -1.79 -1.44
N VAL A 21 -9.99 -0.55 -1.55
CA VAL A 21 -8.67 -0.11 -1.14
C VAL A 21 -8.80 1.07 -0.18
N TYR A 22 -8.07 1.01 0.92
CA TYR A 22 -8.05 2.02 1.98
C TYR A 22 -6.62 2.43 2.29
N PHE A 23 -6.40 3.68 2.68
CA PHE A 23 -5.09 4.14 3.15
C PHE A 23 -5.19 4.78 4.52
N ASP A 24 -4.13 4.62 5.31
CA ASP A 24 -4.01 5.09 6.69
C ASP A 24 -2.69 5.85 6.87
N ASP A 25 -2.86 7.18 6.94
CA ASP A 25 -1.91 8.26 7.27
C ASP A 25 -0.57 8.25 6.50
N GLY A 26 0.21 9.33 6.56
CA GLY A 26 1.51 9.43 5.91
C GLY A 26 1.67 10.69 5.07
N SER A 27 2.38 10.60 3.94
CA SER A 27 2.74 11.75 3.07
C SER A 27 1.73 12.07 1.97
N LEU A 28 0.60 11.37 1.94
CA LEU A 28 -0.46 11.55 0.95
C LEU A 28 -1.35 12.75 1.34
N LEU A 29 -1.87 13.47 0.35
CA LEU A 29 -2.74 14.64 0.54
C LEU A 29 -4.18 14.36 0.10
N SER A 30 -4.37 13.90 -1.12
CA SER A 30 -5.69 13.61 -1.70
C SER A 30 -5.56 12.66 -2.89
N ILE A 31 -6.62 11.89 -3.15
CA ILE A 31 -6.72 11.13 -4.40
C ILE A 31 -6.89 12.12 -5.55
N ALA A 32 -5.94 12.13 -6.48
CA ALA A 32 -5.95 12.96 -7.67
C ALA A 32 -6.73 12.30 -8.82
N SER A 33 -6.60 10.97 -8.96
CA SER A 33 -7.32 10.21 -9.99
C SER A 33 -7.42 8.73 -9.64
N ILE A 34 -8.48 8.09 -10.12
CA ILE A 34 -8.66 6.64 -10.14
C ILE A 34 -8.80 6.20 -11.59
N SER A 35 -8.06 5.17 -11.98
CA SER A 35 -8.16 4.53 -13.29
C SER A 35 -8.01 3.02 -13.14
N SER A 36 -8.46 2.26 -14.12
CA SER A 36 -8.48 0.80 -14.03
C SER A 36 -8.41 0.15 -15.41
N SER A 37 -8.11 -1.14 -15.45
CA SER A 37 -8.22 -1.95 -16.66
C SER A 37 -9.69 -2.19 -17.06
N ALA A 38 -9.91 -2.73 -18.26
CA ALA A 38 -11.23 -3.23 -18.63
C ALA A 38 -11.70 -4.32 -17.64
N GLY A 39 -12.99 -4.36 -17.32
CA GLY A 39 -13.57 -5.29 -16.33
C GLY A 39 -13.55 -4.74 -14.89
N VAL A 40 -12.58 -3.89 -14.57
CA VAL A 40 -12.43 -3.28 -13.24
C VAL A 40 -13.07 -1.89 -13.22
N SER A 41 -13.92 -1.61 -12.24
CA SER A 41 -14.65 -0.34 -12.12
C SER A 41 -14.60 0.12 -10.68
N PHE A 42 -13.89 1.21 -10.40
CA PHE A 42 -13.75 1.79 -9.06
C PHE A 42 -14.18 3.26 -9.02
N THR A 43 -14.75 3.65 -7.89
CA THR A 43 -15.05 5.04 -7.56
C THR A 43 -14.41 5.46 -6.25
N HIS A 44 -14.25 6.77 -6.09
CA HIS A 44 -13.75 7.38 -4.85
C HIS A 44 -14.77 7.22 -3.73
N LEU A 45 -14.27 6.99 -2.51
CA LEU A 45 -15.01 6.76 -1.26
C LEU A 45 -15.68 5.39 -1.18
N ALA A 46 -15.07 4.50 -0.42
CA ALA A 46 -15.62 3.17 -0.17
C ALA A 46 -16.81 3.18 0.79
N ASN A 47 -17.69 2.19 0.65
CA ASN A 47 -18.78 1.91 1.58
C ASN A 47 -18.71 0.44 2.03
N PRO A 48 -18.26 0.15 3.27
CA PRO A 48 -18.10 1.08 4.39
C PRO A 48 -16.89 2.00 4.28
N ALA A 49 -16.97 3.18 4.91
CA ALA A 49 -15.92 4.20 4.88
C ALA A 49 -14.62 3.78 5.59
N ASN A 50 -14.68 2.80 6.49
CA ASN A 50 -13.52 2.23 7.17
C ASN A 50 -13.34 0.78 6.75
N LEU A 51 -12.08 0.35 6.66
CA LEU A 51 -11.72 -1.05 6.37
C LEU A 51 -12.44 -2.00 7.36
N PRO A 52 -13.25 -2.95 6.86
CA PRO A 52 -13.86 -3.98 7.70
C PRO A 52 -12.81 -4.76 8.51
N GLY A 53 -13.05 -4.93 9.81
CA GLY A 53 -12.10 -5.62 10.70
C GLY A 53 -10.76 -4.89 10.91
N GLY A 54 -10.56 -3.68 10.38
CA GLY A 54 -9.33 -2.90 10.55
C GLY A 54 -9.00 -2.58 12.01
N ASN A 55 -10.00 -2.60 12.89
CA ASN A 55 -9.85 -2.46 14.34
C ASN A 55 -9.13 -3.65 15.02
N ASN A 56 -9.00 -4.79 14.32
CA ASN A 56 -8.26 -5.96 14.81
C ASN A 56 -6.75 -5.88 14.55
N ALA A 57 -6.29 -4.92 13.74
CA ALA A 57 -4.87 -4.68 13.51
C ALA A 57 -4.18 -4.07 14.74
N SER A 58 -2.86 -4.21 14.83
CA SER A 58 -2.04 -3.63 15.90
C SER A 58 -0.89 -2.79 15.32
N PRO A 59 -0.91 -1.45 15.45
CA PRO A 59 -2.03 -0.65 15.96
C PRO A 59 -3.27 -0.74 15.03
N PRO A 60 -4.48 -0.36 15.51
CA PRO A 60 -5.69 -0.37 14.68
C PRO A 60 -5.48 0.39 13.37
N PHE A 61 -6.01 -0.14 12.26
CA PHE A 61 -6.00 0.53 10.96
C PHE A 61 -7.09 1.61 10.92
N GLN A 62 -6.72 2.84 10.63
CA GLN A 62 -7.61 4.00 10.60
C GLN A 62 -7.63 4.58 9.18
N THR A 63 -8.71 4.33 8.44
CA THR A 63 -8.84 4.91 7.10
C THR A 63 -8.83 6.43 7.19
N THR A 64 -7.87 7.06 6.52
CA THR A 64 -7.82 8.51 6.40
C THR A 64 -9.02 8.98 5.58
N GLN A 65 -9.70 10.02 6.05
CA GLN A 65 -10.90 10.53 5.39
C GLN A 65 -10.61 10.87 3.92
N GLY A 66 -11.39 10.30 3.02
CA GLY A 66 -11.22 10.51 1.59
C GLY A 66 -10.13 9.63 0.95
N PHE A 67 -9.48 8.74 1.68
CA PHE A 67 -8.43 7.86 1.13
C PHE A 67 -8.94 6.43 1.00
N SER A 68 -10.06 6.27 0.34
CA SER A 68 -10.60 4.96 -0.01
C SER A 68 -11.22 4.94 -1.40
N ALA A 69 -11.24 3.77 -2.02
CA ALA A 69 -11.88 3.52 -3.29
C ALA A 69 -12.56 2.14 -3.24
N ASP A 70 -13.74 2.05 -3.83
CA ASP A 70 -14.57 0.84 -3.87
C ASP A 70 -14.98 0.56 -5.31
N SER A 71 -15.09 -0.72 -5.62
CA SER A 71 -15.71 -1.25 -6.81
C SER A 71 -17.14 -0.68 -7.01
N ASN A 72 -17.54 -0.40 -8.25
CA ASN A 72 -18.83 0.24 -8.54
C ASN A 72 -19.65 -0.48 -9.63
N PRO A 73 -20.82 -1.06 -9.27
CA PRO A 73 -21.31 -1.31 -7.91
C PRO A 73 -20.35 -2.18 -7.08
N SER A 74 -20.46 -2.14 -5.75
CA SER A 74 -19.59 -2.85 -4.79
C SER A 74 -19.81 -4.36 -4.82
N VAL A 75 -19.25 -5.01 -5.86
CA VAL A 75 -19.36 -6.45 -6.13
C VAL A 75 -18.05 -6.96 -6.72
N SER A 76 -17.73 -8.22 -6.45
CA SER A 76 -16.46 -8.84 -6.83
C SER A 76 -16.19 -8.81 -8.34
N GLN A 77 -17.22 -8.81 -9.19
CA GLN A 77 -17.07 -8.76 -10.65
C GLN A 77 -16.49 -7.44 -11.17
N ASN A 78 -16.59 -6.36 -10.38
CA ASN A 78 -16.01 -5.05 -10.71
C ASN A 78 -14.68 -4.80 -9.99
N GLY A 79 -14.30 -5.70 -9.08
CA GLY A 79 -13.04 -5.67 -8.38
C GLY A 79 -11.88 -6.17 -9.26
N VAL A 80 -10.69 -6.27 -8.67
CA VAL A 80 -9.50 -6.80 -9.36
C VAL A 80 -9.38 -8.30 -9.06
N ASP A 81 -9.71 -9.16 -10.02
CA ASP A 81 -9.74 -10.62 -9.83
C ASP A 81 -8.58 -11.35 -10.54
N GLN A 82 -8.10 -10.81 -11.65
CA GLN A 82 -7.17 -11.47 -12.55
C GLN A 82 -5.79 -10.81 -12.60
N SER A 83 -4.77 -11.59 -12.95
CA SER A 83 -3.38 -11.11 -13.06
C SER A 83 -3.14 -10.04 -14.14
N ALA A 84 -4.04 -9.92 -15.12
CA ALA A 84 -3.98 -8.89 -16.16
C ALA A 84 -4.83 -7.64 -15.83
N GLU A 85 -5.61 -7.69 -14.75
CA GLU A 85 -6.44 -6.59 -14.30
C GLU A 85 -5.68 -5.70 -13.32
N PHE A 86 -6.00 -4.40 -13.33
CA PHE A 86 -5.43 -3.48 -12.38
C PHE A 86 -6.38 -2.36 -11.95
N LEU A 87 -6.14 -1.88 -10.74
CA LEU A 87 -6.60 -0.60 -10.22
C LEU A 87 -5.40 0.32 -10.01
N ALA A 88 -5.50 1.55 -10.49
CA ALA A 88 -4.49 2.58 -10.40
C ALA A 88 -5.05 3.80 -9.66
N ILE A 89 -4.50 4.09 -8.48
CA ILE A 89 -4.89 5.24 -7.65
C ILE A 89 -3.70 6.20 -7.57
N THR A 90 -3.88 7.40 -8.11
CA THR A 90 -2.88 8.48 -8.04
C THR A 90 -3.22 9.39 -6.87
N PHE A 91 -2.23 9.68 -6.04
CA PHE A 91 -2.33 10.65 -4.96
C PHE A 91 -1.48 11.89 -5.24
N ASP A 92 -2.01 13.06 -4.89
CA ASP A 92 -1.20 14.23 -4.63
C ASP A 92 -0.44 14.06 -3.31
N LEU A 93 0.81 14.51 -3.28
CA LEU A 93 1.64 14.50 -2.08
C LEU A 93 1.47 15.81 -1.31
N GLN A 94 1.60 15.73 0.01
CA GLN A 94 1.66 16.91 0.87
C GLN A 94 2.83 17.82 0.46
N SER A 95 2.70 19.12 0.73
CA SER A 95 3.75 20.09 0.40
C SER A 95 5.09 19.70 1.03
N GLY A 96 6.16 19.71 0.20
CA GLY A 96 7.51 19.32 0.63
C GLY A 96 7.75 17.81 0.74
N LYS A 97 6.75 16.96 0.44
CA LYS A 97 6.93 15.50 0.38
C LYS A 97 7.30 15.02 -1.02
N SER A 98 8.03 13.92 -1.04
CA SER A 98 8.57 13.27 -2.22
C SER A 98 8.17 11.79 -2.28
N PHE A 99 8.48 11.15 -3.41
CA PHE A 99 8.32 9.69 -3.54
C PHE A 99 9.12 8.92 -2.47
N VAL A 100 10.31 9.42 -2.09
CA VAL A 100 11.13 8.79 -1.05
C VAL A 100 10.42 8.82 0.31
N ASP A 101 9.70 9.89 0.63
CA ASP A 101 8.91 9.96 1.86
C ASP A 101 7.77 8.93 1.87
N VAL A 102 7.13 8.70 0.72
CA VAL A 102 6.09 7.67 0.59
C VAL A 102 6.67 6.28 0.85
N VAL A 103 7.80 5.95 0.24
CA VAL A 103 8.47 4.65 0.45
C VAL A 103 8.88 4.48 1.92
N ASN A 104 9.44 5.52 2.54
CA ASN A 104 9.81 5.48 3.96
C ASN A 104 8.59 5.30 4.88
N ASN A 105 7.45 5.93 4.56
CA ASN A 105 6.24 5.75 5.35
C ASN A 105 5.68 4.33 5.21
N LEU A 106 5.75 3.72 4.02
CA LEU A 106 5.40 2.31 3.83
C LEU A 106 6.33 1.37 4.62
N ALA A 107 7.64 1.67 4.63
CA ALA A 107 8.64 0.86 5.32
C ALA A 107 8.54 0.94 6.85
N THR A 108 8.12 2.10 7.38
CA THR A 108 7.95 2.31 8.83
C THR A 108 6.53 1.99 9.32
N GLY A 109 5.56 1.82 8.43
CA GLY A 109 4.14 1.70 8.76
C GLY A 109 3.46 3.01 9.12
N ALA A 110 4.11 4.16 8.88
CA ALA A 110 3.48 5.47 8.96
C ALA A 110 2.49 5.71 7.81
N LEU A 111 2.62 4.97 6.70
CA LEU A 111 1.61 4.81 5.66
C LEU A 111 1.27 3.33 5.56
N ARG A 112 -0.02 3.02 5.73
CA ARG A 112 -0.53 1.66 5.57
C ARG A 112 -1.61 1.63 4.49
N ILE A 113 -1.71 0.48 3.84
CA ILE A 113 -2.66 0.17 2.78
C ILE A 113 -3.48 -1.02 3.25
N GLY A 114 -4.79 -0.83 3.27
CA GLY A 114 -5.80 -1.82 3.58
C GLY A 114 -6.51 -2.30 2.32
N LEU A 115 -6.79 -3.59 2.23
CA LEU A 115 -7.58 -4.18 1.14
C LEU A 115 -8.78 -4.92 1.74
N HIS A 116 -9.98 -4.69 1.22
CA HIS A 116 -11.10 -5.62 1.39
C HIS A 116 -11.13 -6.52 0.16
N VAL A 117 -11.06 -7.82 0.39
CA VAL A 117 -11.06 -8.84 -0.65
C VAL A 117 -12.27 -9.73 -0.47
N GLN A 118 -13.02 -9.95 -1.54
CA GLN A 118 -14.24 -10.75 -1.54
C GLN A 118 -14.10 -11.96 -2.47
N ALA A 119 -15.14 -12.81 -2.48
CA ALA A 119 -15.27 -13.95 -3.36
C ALA A 119 -14.14 -14.98 -3.22
N PHE A 120 -13.73 -15.24 -1.97
CA PHE A 120 -12.95 -16.43 -1.66
C PHE A 120 -13.73 -17.71 -2.01
N ALA A 121 -13.04 -18.85 -2.10
CA ALA A 121 -13.64 -20.12 -2.53
C ALA A 121 -14.84 -20.58 -1.68
N ASP A 122 -14.91 -20.13 -0.43
CA ASP A 122 -16.01 -20.34 0.53
C ASP A 122 -17.09 -19.23 0.49
N GLY A 123 -16.98 -18.30 -0.46
CA GLY A 123 -17.86 -17.15 -0.62
C GLY A 123 -17.64 -16.04 0.41
N GLN A 124 -16.62 -16.15 1.27
CA GLN A 124 -16.37 -15.16 2.31
C GLN A 124 -15.54 -13.97 1.78
N SER A 125 -15.33 -13.00 2.67
CA SER A 125 -14.48 -11.84 2.47
C SER A 125 -13.49 -11.69 3.61
N GLU A 126 -12.30 -11.18 3.31
CA GLU A 126 -11.24 -10.92 4.28
C GLU A 126 -10.69 -9.52 4.09
N SER A 127 -10.05 -8.99 5.14
CA SER A 127 -9.35 -7.71 5.09
C SER A 127 -7.87 -7.87 5.38
N PHE A 128 -7.04 -7.22 4.58
CA PHE A 128 -5.59 -7.29 4.67
C PHE A 128 -5.01 -5.90 4.89
N VAL A 129 -3.93 -5.82 5.66
CA VAL A 129 -3.14 -4.60 5.83
C VAL A 129 -1.69 -4.92 5.50
N ASN A 130 -0.99 -4.05 4.77
CA ASN A 130 0.43 -4.26 4.51
C ASN A 130 1.21 -4.29 5.83
N VAL A 131 2.13 -5.26 5.97
CA VAL A 131 3.04 -5.32 7.10
C VAL A 131 4.31 -4.58 6.73
N PRO A 132 4.77 -3.59 7.53
CA PRO A 132 6.04 -2.92 7.28
C PRO A 132 7.17 -3.96 7.22
N VAL A 133 7.94 -3.96 6.13
CA VAL A 133 9.07 -4.87 5.99
C VAL A 133 10.24 -4.27 6.77
N PRO A 134 10.80 -4.96 7.78
CA PRO A 134 12.00 -4.48 8.46
C PRO A 134 13.13 -4.31 7.42
N GLU A 135 13.78 -3.14 7.45
CA GLU A 135 14.99 -2.89 6.66
C GLU A 135 15.91 -4.11 6.73
N PRO A 136 16.30 -4.71 5.60
CA PRO A 136 17.09 -5.92 5.65
C PRO A 136 18.42 -5.61 6.33
N THR A 137 18.76 -6.41 7.34
CA THR A 137 19.98 -6.27 8.17
C THR A 137 21.26 -6.23 7.34
N SER A 138 21.20 -6.63 6.06
CA SER A 138 22.26 -6.48 5.08
C SER A 138 22.76 -5.03 4.91
N LEU A 139 21.90 -4.01 5.03
CA LEU A 139 22.36 -2.61 4.94
C LEU A 139 23.19 -2.20 6.16
N ALA A 140 22.80 -2.65 7.36
CA ALA A 140 23.61 -2.47 8.57
C ALA A 140 24.94 -3.25 8.48
N LEU A 141 24.91 -4.44 7.87
CA LEU A 141 26.12 -5.25 7.65
C LEU A 141 27.09 -4.58 6.66
N ILE A 142 26.58 -4.04 5.55
CA ILE A 142 27.41 -3.31 4.58
C ILE A 142 28.00 -2.05 5.22
N GLY A 143 27.19 -1.29 5.98
CA GLY A 143 27.66 -0.10 6.70
C GLY A 143 28.77 -0.41 7.71
N SER A 144 28.62 -1.50 8.48
CA SER A 144 29.63 -1.93 9.45
C SER A 144 30.91 -2.45 8.81
N VAL A 145 30.82 -3.19 7.69
CA VAL A 145 32.00 -3.62 6.91
C VAL A 145 32.76 -2.42 6.34
N LEU A 146 32.05 -1.46 5.73
CA LEU A 146 32.67 -0.26 5.16
C LEU A 146 33.32 0.62 6.24
N ALA A 147 32.68 0.79 7.40
CA ALA A 147 33.25 1.49 8.55
C ALA A 147 34.52 0.78 9.08
N GLY A 148 34.48 -0.55 9.18
CA GLY A 148 35.63 -1.36 9.58
C GLY A 148 36.83 -1.22 8.62
N LEU A 149 36.57 -1.28 7.31
CA LEU A 149 37.60 -1.10 6.27
C LEU A 149 38.20 0.31 6.30
N GLY A 150 37.38 1.35 6.51
CA GLY A 150 37.85 2.73 6.63
C GLY A 150 38.77 2.95 7.84
N LEU A 151 38.45 2.35 8.99
CA LEU A 151 39.28 2.40 10.20
C LEU A 151 40.62 1.67 10.00
N VAL A 152 40.62 0.51 9.34
CA VAL A 152 41.85 -0.24 9.02
C VAL A 152 42.73 0.52 8.03
N ALA A 153 42.15 1.13 7.00
CA ALA A 153 42.90 1.92 6.02
C ALA A 153 43.57 3.16 6.66
N ARG A 154 42.91 3.80 7.63
CA ARG A 154 43.45 4.96 8.37
C ARG A 154 44.66 4.59 9.25
N ARG A 155 44.66 3.39 9.84
CA ARG A 155 45.79 2.87 10.66
C ARG A 155 47.03 2.52 9.86
N ARG A 156 46.92 2.32 8.54
CA ARG A 156 48.06 1.99 7.65
C ARG A 156 48.75 3.22 7.05
N ARG A 157 48.23 4.43 7.29
CA ARG A 157 48.72 5.69 6.71
C ARG A 157 49.33 6.66 7.75
N GLY A 158 49.41 6.28 9.02
CA GLY A 158 50.11 7.00 10.08
C GLY A 158 51.16 6.10 10.69
#